data_AF-A0A1L7WAH5-F1
#
_entry.id   AF-A0A1L7WAH5-F1
#
_cell.length_a   1.000
_cell.length_b   1.000
_cell.length_c   1.000
_cell.angle_alpha   90.00
_cell.angle_beta   90.00
_cell.angle_gamma   90.00
#
_symmetry.space_group_name_H-M   'P 1'
#
loop_
_entity.id
_entity.type
_entity.pdbx_description
1 polymer ?
#
loop_
_entity_poly.entity_id
_entity_poly.type
_entity_poly.pdbx_seq_one_letter_code
_entity_poly.pdbx_strand_id
1 'polypeptide(L)'
;MPWITQMHRRSRGVELGTFGPRVLSSAFQEQPIYWQQMATEYLSKIILSVHKFILGALGKVCHDARILDGLISGLMGDLLARYKDAMNRAIHLVHIERHKKPYTLSHYFNENLQKARNDRINKALKKKAWNDQNTGQQVVKLDDFSSVVNSHSNTQHTAEEIHDILRAYYKVARKRFVDNIYHQAVNHCLLSGPSSPLILFCEQWVLDLSDEKLQLIARESRATQGRRQILQTALQDLAEAIEILG
;
A
#
# COMPACT_ATOMS: atom_id res chain seq x y z
N MET A 1 -30.20 3.64 1.51
CA MET A 1 -30.30 3.24 0.09
C MET A 1 -30.67 4.33 -0.93
N PRO A 2 -31.04 5.59 -0.61
CA PRO A 2 -31.48 6.56 -1.63
C PRO A 2 -30.49 6.77 -2.79
N TRP A 3 -29.19 6.79 -2.51
CA TRP A 3 -28.15 6.93 -3.53
C TRP A 3 -28.14 5.78 -4.55
N ILE A 4 -28.22 4.53 -4.10
CA ILE A 4 -28.24 3.35 -5.00
C ILE A 4 -29.51 3.37 -5.85
N THR A 5 -30.65 3.71 -5.24
CA THR A 5 -31.93 3.82 -5.97
C THR A 5 -31.87 4.91 -7.03
N GLN A 6 -31.29 6.07 -6.70
CA GLN A 6 -31.14 7.19 -7.64
C GLN A 6 -30.19 6.84 -8.78
N MET A 7 -29.06 6.21 -8.47
CA MET A 7 -28.10 5.73 -9.45
C MET A 7 -28.74 4.71 -10.38
N HIS A 8 -29.41 3.68 -9.83
CA HIS A 8 -30.16 2.70 -10.61
C HIS A 8 -31.15 3.38 -11.56
N ARG A 9 -31.97 4.32 -11.07
CA ARG A 9 -32.93 5.08 -11.90
C ARG A 9 -32.26 5.82 -13.06
N ARG A 10 -31.11 6.46 -12.83
CA ARG A 10 -30.34 7.20 -13.86
C ARG A 10 -29.71 6.27 -14.91
N SER A 11 -29.40 5.04 -14.52
CA SER A 11 -28.71 4.07 -15.36
C SER A 11 -29.64 2.98 -15.92
N ARG A 12 -30.96 3.13 -15.80
CA ARG A 12 -31.94 2.17 -16.31
C ARG A 12 -31.88 2.12 -17.83
N GLY A 13 -31.72 0.92 -18.36
CA GLY A 13 -31.89 0.63 -19.78
C GLY A 13 -33.17 -0.16 -20.02
N VAL A 14 -33.15 -0.96 -21.08
CA VAL A 14 -34.24 -1.84 -21.50
C VAL A 14 -34.28 -3.16 -20.70
N GLU A 15 -33.50 -3.28 -19.62
CA GLU A 15 -33.39 -4.52 -18.86
C GLU A 15 -34.68 -4.84 -18.08
N LEU A 16 -35.27 -6.01 -18.34
CA LEU A 16 -36.44 -6.50 -17.60
C LEU A 16 -35.99 -7.29 -16.36
N GLY A 17 -36.44 -6.88 -15.18
CA GLY A 17 -36.21 -7.61 -13.93
C GLY A 17 -34.77 -7.58 -13.38
N THR A 18 -33.86 -6.84 -14.02
CA THR A 18 -32.45 -6.71 -13.60
C THR A 18 -31.92 -5.29 -13.85
N PHE A 19 -30.61 -5.10 -13.74
CA PHE A 19 -29.91 -3.85 -14.00
C PHE A 19 -28.74 -4.07 -14.97
N GLY A 20 -28.43 -3.05 -15.77
CA GLY A 20 -27.31 -3.11 -16.72
C GLY A 20 -25.93 -3.16 -16.04
N PRO A 21 -24.90 -3.71 -16.72
CA PRO A 21 -23.55 -3.86 -16.17
C PRO A 21 -22.85 -2.52 -15.87
N ARG A 22 -23.33 -1.42 -16.46
CA ARG A 22 -22.83 -0.07 -16.21
C ARG A 22 -23.11 0.40 -14.78
N VAL A 23 -24.23 -0.02 -14.20
CA VAL A 23 -24.64 0.39 -12.85
C VAL A 23 -23.58 -0.01 -11.82
N LEU A 24 -23.12 -1.25 -11.85
CA LEU A 24 -22.10 -1.74 -10.91
C LEU A 24 -20.76 -1.06 -11.11
N SER A 25 -20.38 -0.81 -12.37
CA SER A 25 -19.10 -0.16 -12.69
C SER A 25 -19.07 1.28 -12.16
N SER A 26 -20.10 2.08 -12.46
CA SER A 26 -20.21 3.45 -11.98
C SER A 26 -20.36 3.50 -10.45
N ALA A 27 -21.13 2.59 -9.87
CA ALA A 27 -21.28 2.52 -8.42
C ALA A 27 -19.98 2.21 -7.71
N PHE A 28 -19.23 1.24 -8.23
CA PHE A 28 -17.98 0.80 -7.63
C PHE A 28 -16.93 1.90 -7.71
N GLN A 29 -16.86 2.69 -8.78
CA GLN A 29 -15.92 3.80 -8.93
C GLN A 29 -16.00 4.86 -7.82
N GLU A 30 -17.18 5.02 -7.21
CA GLU A 30 -17.43 5.95 -6.11
C GLU A 30 -17.04 5.39 -4.73
N GLN A 31 -16.88 4.07 -4.59
CA GLN A 31 -16.55 3.44 -3.30
C GLN A 31 -15.08 3.63 -2.85
N PRO A 32 -14.06 3.48 -3.73
CA PRO A 32 -12.66 3.59 -3.36
C PRO A 32 -12.12 5.03 -3.50
N ILE A 33 -12.94 6.07 -3.36
CA ILE A 33 -12.49 7.47 -3.51
C ILE A 33 -11.34 7.84 -2.58
N TYR A 34 -11.31 7.26 -1.37
CA TYR A 34 -10.26 7.50 -0.38
C TYR A 34 -9.06 6.55 -0.51
N TRP A 35 -9.09 5.54 -1.39
CA TRP A 35 -8.01 4.56 -1.50
C TRP A 35 -6.69 5.20 -1.91
N GLN A 36 -6.74 6.20 -2.79
CA GLN A 36 -5.54 6.94 -3.19
C GLN A 36 -4.91 7.65 -2.00
N GLN A 37 -5.69 8.41 -1.24
CA GLN A 37 -5.19 9.11 -0.07
C GLN A 37 -4.61 8.14 0.97
N MET A 38 -5.35 7.07 1.30
CA MET A 38 -4.88 6.08 2.27
C MET A 38 -3.60 5.38 1.81
N ALA A 39 -3.48 5.03 0.52
CA ALA A 39 -2.27 4.41 -0.01
C ALA A 39 -1.08 5.38 0.02
N THR A 40 -1.27 6.64 -0.36
CA THR A 40 -0.25 7.68 -0.28
C THR A 40 0.24 7.87 1.16
N GLU A 41 -0.66 8.05 2.12
CA GLU A 41 -0.30 8.21 3.54
C GLU A 41 0.44 6.99 4.09
N TYR A 42 -0.02 5.79 3.74
CA TYR A 42 0.62 4.53 4.13
C TYR A 42 2.05 4.43 3.57
N LEU A 43 2.23 4.66 2.27
CA LEU A 43 3.54 4.61 1.63
C LEU A 43 4.48 5.69 2.16
N SER A 44 4.00 6.91 2.40
CA SER A 44 4.81 7.98 3.01
C SER A 44 5.40 7.57 4.37
N LYS A 45 4.62 6.92 5.23
CA LYS A 45 5.11 6.42 6.53
C LYS A 45 6.21 5.37 6.38
N ILE A 46 6.08 4.47 5.40
CA ILE A 46 7.08 3.44 5.12
C ILE A 46 8.34 4.07 4.55
N ILE A 47 8.20 4.95 3.56
CA ILE A 47 9.34 5.69 2.96
C ILE A 47 10.13 6.42 4.05
N LEU A 48 9.44 7.13 4.95
CA LEU A 48 10.10 7.80 6.08
C LEU A 48 10.83 6.82 7.00
N SER A 49 10.27 5.64 7.24
CA SER A 49 10.89 4.61 8.09
C SER A 49 12.14 4.02 7.44
N VAL A 50 12.06 3.68 6.15
CA VAL A 50 13.20 3.21 5.34
C VAL A 50 14.28 4.27 5.24
N HIS A 51 13.90 5.53 5.01
CA HIS A 51 14.84 6.65 4.94
C HIS A 51 15.59 6.86 6.25
N LYS A 52 14.87 6.87 7.38
CA LYS A 52 15.48 6.95 8.72
C LYS A 52 16.43 5.79 8.99
N PHE A 53 16.06 4.58 8.59
CA PHE A 53 16.92 3.41 8.73
C PHE A 53 18.23 3.58 7.93
N ILE A 54 18.15 3.99 6.66
CA ILE A 54 19.33 4.20 5.81
C ILE A 54 20.27 5.24 6.42
N LEU A 55 19.73 6.42 6.80
CA LEU A 55 20.55 7.47 7.42
C LEU A 55 21.15 7.03 8.75
N GLY A 56 20.37 6.31 9.56
CA GLY A 56 20.84 5.77 10.84
C GLY A 56 21.94 4.73 10.66
N ALA A 57 21.83 3.85 9.68
CA ALA A 57 22.84 2.85 9.36
C ALA A 57 24.14 3.51 8.86
N LEU A 58 24.04 4.46 7.92
CA LEU A 58 25.20 5.21 7.42
C LEU A 58 25.90 5.97 8.56
N GLY A 59 25.15 6.64 9.44
CA GLY A 59 25.73 7.35 10.58
C GLY A 59 26.36 6.45 11.64
N LYS A 60 26.06 5.14 11.66
CA LYS A 60 26.72 4.16 12.54
C LYS A 60 28.02 3.61 11.95
N VAL A 61 28.13 3.56 10.63
CA VAL A 61 29.32 3.03 9.93
C VAL A 61 30.34 4.14 9.67
N CYS A 62 29.90 5.33 9.29
CA CYS A 62 30.75 6.46 8.95
C CYS A 62 30.93 7.42 10.14
N HIS A 63 32.15 7.49 10.68
CA HIS A 63 32.49 8.37 11.81
C HIS A 63 32.91 9.79 11.38
N ASP A 64 33.36 9.98 10.12
CA ASP A 64 33.66 11.32 9.59
C ASP A 64 32.38 11.96 9.04
N ALA A 65 31.97 13.06 9.67
CA ALA A 65 30.76 13.79 9.33
C ALA A 65 30.75 14.32 7.88
N ARG A 66 31.90 14.72 7.33
CA ARG A 66 31.96 15.23 5.94
C ARG A 66 31.75 14.14 4.91
N ILE A 67 32.34 12.96 5.16
CA ILE A 67 32.16 11.81 4.28
C ILE A 67 30.69 11.37 4.33
N LEU A 68 30.10 11.34 5.53
CA LEU A 68 28.69 11.03 5.72
C LEU A 68 27.79 12.02 4.95
N ASP A 69 28.02 13.33 5.08
CA ASP A 69 27.25 14.36 4.37
C ASP A 69 27.40 14.25 2.84
N GLY A 70 28.61 13.96 2.36
CA GLY A 70 28.89 13.73 0.94
C GLY A 70 28.15 12.50 0.40
N LEU A 71 28.20 11.38 1.15
CA LEU A 71 27.48 10.15 0.81
C LEU A 71 25.97 10.37 0.78
N ILE A 72 25.39 11.00 1.81
CA ILE A 72 23.96 11.29 1.87
C ILE A 72 23.54 12.15 0.68
N SER A 73 24.33 13.20 0.38
CA SER A 73 24.05 14.10 -0.75
C SER A 73 24.12 13.37 -2.09
N GLY A 74 25.10 12.49 -2.28
CA GLY A 74 25.24 11.67 -3.48
C GLY A 74 24.10 10.66 -3.67
N LEU A 75 23.64 10.03 -2.58
CA LEU A 75 22.57 9.03 -2.61
C LEU A 75 21.16 9.64 -2.75
N MET A 76 20.97 10.90 -2.34
CA MET A 76 19.65 11.50 -2.22
C MET A 76 18.87 11.52 -3.53
N GLY A 77 19.53 11.79 -4.66
CA GLY A 77 18.89 11.81 -5.98
C GLY A 77 18.23 10.48 -6.33
N ASP A 78 19.00 9.39 -6.19
CA ASP A 78 18.54 8.04 -6.50
C ASP A 78 17.52 7.52 -5.48
N LEU A 79 17.68 7.86 -4.20
CA LEU A 79 16.68 7.55 -3.17
C LEU A 79 15.33 8.19 -3.49
N LEU A 80 15.33 9.49 -3.84
CA LEU A 80 14.11 10.21 -4.20
C LEU A 80 13.45 9.62 -5.45
N ALA A 81 14.23 9.20 -6.45
CA ALA A 81 13.69 8.50 -7.62
C ALA A 81 13.00 7.19 -7.23
N ARG A 82 13.68 6.33 -6.45
CA ARG A 82 13.11 5.05 -5.98
C ARG A 82 11.85 5.24 -5.13
N TYR A 83 11.81 6.26 -4.27
CA TYR A 83 10.62 6.59 -3.49
C TYR A 83 9.46 7.08 -4.35
N LYS A 84 9.73 7.92 -5.36
CA LYS A 84 8.72 8.35 -6.34
C LYS A 84 8.16 7.17 -7.12
N ASP A 85 9.00 6.23 -7.54
CA ASP A 85 8.56 5.03 -8.26
C ASP A 85 7.63 4.16 -7.41
N ALA A 86 7.94 3.96 -6.12
CA ALA A 86 7.06 3.25 -5.20
C ALA A 86 5.70 3.95 -5.05
N MET A 87 5.68 5.28 -4.95
CA MET A 87 4.44 6.08 -4.88
C MET A 87 3.63 5.97 -6.17
N ASN A 88 4.29 6.11 -7.31
CA ASN A 88 3.66 5.97 -8.63
C ASN A 88 3.07 4.57 -8.80
N ARG A 89 3.76 3.53 -8.34
CA ARG A 89 3.26 2.15 -8.33
C ARG A 89 1.96 2.02 -7.53
N ALA A 90 1.91 2.60 -6.33
CA ALA A 90 0.72 2.58 -5.49
C ALA A 90 -0.46 3.32 -6.14
N ILE A 91 -0.23 4.52 -6.69
CA ILE A 91 -1.25 5.31 -7.39
C ILE A 91 -1.78 4.55 -8.62
N HIS A 92 -0.88 3.91 -9.37
CA HIS A 92 -1.26 3.10 -10.52
C HIS A 92 -2.16 1.90 -10.12
N LEU A 93 -1.85 1.23 -9.01
CA LEU A 93 -2.69 0.15 -8.48
C LEU A 93 -4.09 0.65 -8.09
N VAL A 94 -4.19 1.83 -7.49
CA VAL A 94 -5.50 2.46 -7.20
C VAL A 94 -6.25 2.74 -8.50
N HIS A 95 -5.57 3.28 -9.50
CA HIS A 95 -6.18 3.58 -10.79
C HIS A 95 -6.74 2.31 -11.46
N ILE A 96 -5.97 1.21 -11.47
CA ILE A 96 -6.41 -0.09 -12.00
C ILE A 96 -7.66 -0.59 -11.27
N GLU A 97 -7.63 -0.59 -9.93
CA GLU A 97 -8.76 -1.10 -9.14
C GLU A 97 -10.01 -0.26 -9.33
N ARG A 98 -9.88 1.07 -9.40
CA ARG A 98 -11.03 1.98 -9.53
C ARG A 98 -11.66 1.95 -10.91
N HIS A 99 -10.87 1.90 -11.99
CA HIS A 99 -11.38 2.07 -13.36
C HIS A 99 -11.71 0.76 -14.06
N LYS A 100 -11.34 -0.40 -13.50
CA LYS A 100 -11.77 -1.67 -14.08
C LYS A 100 -13.27 -1.89 -13.93
N LYS A 101 -13.83 -2.61 -14.89
CA LYS A 101 -15.17 -3.18 -14.76
C LYS A 101 -15.15 -4.21 -13.63
N PRO A 102 -16.13 -4.21 -12.71
CA PRO A 102 -16.20 -5.19 -11.64
C PRO A 102 -16.16 -6.61 -12.19
N TYR A 103 -15.04 -7.26 -11.95
CA TYR A 103 -14.76 -8.63 -12.36
C TYR A 103 -13.86 -9.31 -11.32
N THR A 104 -14.10 -10.59 -11.08
CA THR A 104 -13.34 -11.39 -10.13
C THR A 104 -13.36 -12.86 -10.51
N LEU A 105 -12.18 -13.50 -10.39
CA LEU A 105 -12.00 -14.95 -10.46
C LEU A 105 -12.05 -15.61 -9.07
N SER A 106 -12.16 -14.80 -8.01
CA SER A 106 -12.17 -15.30 -6.64
C SER A 106 -13.50 -15.96 -6.30
N HIS A 107 -13.46 -17.23 -5.90
CA HIS A 107 -14.61 -18.00 -5.44
C HIS A 107 -15.31 -17.35 -4.23
N TYR A 108 -14.58 -16.60 -3.41
CA TYR A 108 -15.11 -15.85 -2.27
C TYR A 108 -16.21 -14.85 -2.64
N PHE A 109 -16.31 -14.41 -3.90
CA PHE A 109 -17.37 -13.48 -4.29
C PHE A 109 -18.76 -14.08 -4.04
N ASN A 110 -18.98 -15.33 -4.48
CA ASN A 110 -20.27 -15.99 -4.33
C ASN A 110 -20.64 -16.17 -2.85
N GLU A 111 -19.69 -16.63 -2.03
CA GLU A 111 -19.88 -16.75 -0.57
C GLU A 111 -20.21 -15.41 0.08
N ASN A 112 -19.48 -14.34 -0.28
CA ASN A 112 -19.73 -13.01 0.26
C ASN A 112 -21.10 -12.46 -0.15
N LEU A 113 -21.56 -12.77 -1.37
CA LEU A 113 -22.86 -12.35 -1.87
C LEU A 113 -23.99 -13.09 -1.15
N GLN A 114 -23.89 -14.41 -1.01
CA GLN A 114 -24.88 -15.20 -0.26
C GLN A 114 -24.94 -14.74 1.20
N LYS A 115 -23.77 -14.48 1.81
CA LYS A 115 -23.73 -13.91 3.16
C LYS A 115 -24.39 -12.54 3.25
N ALA A 116 -24.15 -11.64 2.28
CA ALA A 116 -24.78 -10.32 2.28
C ALA A 116 -26.31 -10.40 2.16
N ARG A 117 -26.82 -11.26 1.26
CA ARG A 117 -28.26 -11.53 1.11
C ARG A 117 -28.86 -12.12 2.39
N ASN A 118 -28.19 -13.10 2.99
CA ASN A 118 -28.63 -13.71 4.25
C ASN A 118 -28.64 -12.71 5.40
N ASP A 119 -27.61 -11.88 5.54
CA ASP A 119 -27.56 -10.82 6.55
C ASP A 119 -28.75 -9.86 6.41
N ARG A 120 -29.11 -9.49 5.18
CA ARG A 120 -30.25 -8.61 4.88
C ARG A 120 -31.57 -9.25 5.31
N ILE A 121 -31.82 -10.49 4.89
CA ILE A 121 -33.03 -11.24 5.24
C ILE A 121 -33.11 -11.44 6.76
N ASN A 122 -32.02 -11.91 7.39
CA ASN A 122 -31.97 -12.10 8.84
C ASN A 122 -32.21 -10.80 9.61
N LYS A 123 -31.70 -9.66 9.14
CA LYS A 123 -31.95 -8.36 9.75
C LYS A 123 -33.43 -7.96 9.66
N ALA A 124 -34.11 -8.29 8.57
CA ALA A 124 -35.54 -8.04 8.41
C ALA A 124 -36.38 -8.99 9.30
N LEU A 125 -36.03 -10.28 9.34
CA LEU A 125 -36.68 -11.28 10.19
C LEU A 125 -36.53 -10.96 11.68
N LYS A 126 -35.34 -10.55 12.13
CA LYS A 126 -35.11 -10.17 13.54
C LYS A 126 -35.99 -9.01 14.02
N LYS A 127 -36.47 -8.14 13.12
CA LYS A 127 -37.42 -7.06 13.49
C LYS A 127 -38.82 -7.58 13.76
N LYS A 128 -39.16 -8.76 13.21
CA LYS A 128 -40.45 -9.43 13.37
C LYS A 128 -40.37 -10.61 14.34
N ALA A 129 -39.18 -10.94 14.80
CA ALA A 129 -38.96 -12.01 15.76
C ALA A 129 -39.46 -11.60 17.15
N TRP A 130 -40.05 -12.55 17.86
CA TRP A 130 -40.35 -12.42 19.28
C TRP A 130 -39.66 -13.53 20.06
N ASN A 131 -39.48 -13.32 21.36
CA ASN A 131 -38.94 -14.34 22.24
C ASN A 131 -40.08 -15.26 22.65
N ASP A 132 -39.94 -16.55 22.36
CA ASP A 132 -40.83 -17.56 22.88
C ASP A 132 -40.55 -17.74 24.39
N GLN A 133 -41.59 -17.60 25.20
CA GLN A 133 -41.48 -17.66 26.66
C GLN A 133 -41.19 -19.08 27.17
N ASN A 134 -41.53 -20.11 26.38
CA ASN A 134 -41.35 -21.51 26.78
C ASN A 134 -39.93 -22.03 26.46
N THR A 135 -39.36 -21.64 25.32
CA THR A 135 -38.04 -22.11 24.88
C THR A 135 -36.91 -21.09 25.06
N GLY A 136 -37.24 -19.82 25.31
CA GLY A 136 -36.28 -18.72 25.35
C GLY A 136 -35.65 -18.39 23.99
N GLN A 137 -36.13 -18.99 22.89
CA GLN A 137 -35.59 -18.80 21.55
C GLN A 137 -36.31 -17.67 20.80
N GLN A 138 -35.61 -17.06 19.85
CA GLN A 138 -36.23 -16.12 18.91
C GLN A 138 -36.96 -16.88 17.81
N VAL A 139 -38.26 -16.66 17.71
CA VAL A 139 -39.15 -17.30 16.75
C VAL A 139 -39.77 -16.27 15.81
N VAL A 140 -40.05 -16.68 14.57
CA VAL A 140 -40.69 -15.86 13.53
C VAL A 140 -41.80 -16.70 12.90
N LYS A 141 -42.97 -16.11 12.62
CA LYS A 141 -44.06 -16.82 11.94
C LYS A 141 -43.66 -17.09 10.49
N LEU A 142 -44.06 -18.23 9.96
CA LEU A 142 -43.81 -18.55 8.56
C LEU A 142 -44.48 -17.53 7.62
N ASP A 143 -45.64 -16.99 8.00
CA ASP A 143 -46.32 -15.93 7.23
C ASP A 143 -45.50 -14.63 7.16
N ASP A 144 -44.77 -14.31 8.25
CA ASP A 144 -43.86 -13.18 8.29
C ASP A 144 -42.65 -13.37 7.38
N PHE A 145 -42.20 -14.62 7.17
CA PHE A 145 -41.13 -14.93 6.23
C PHE A 145 -41.52 -14.56 4.79
N SER A 146 -42.70 -15.01 4.34
CA SER A 146 -43.25 -14.69 3.02
C SER A 146 -43.37 -13.18 2.80
N SER A 147 -43.80 -12.45 3.83
CA SER A 147 -43.89 -10.99 3.75
C SER A 147 -42.51 -10.35 3.60
N VAL A 148 -41.46 -10.83 4.28
CA VAL A 148 -40.10 -10.27 4.17
C VAL A 148 -39.48 -10.52 2.80
N VAL A 149 -39.75 -11.68 2.20
CA VAL A 149 -39.21 -12.04 0.88
C VAL A 149 -39.96 -11.28 -0.23
N ASN A 150 -41.29 -11.13 -0.11
CA ASN A 150 -42.14 -10.64 -1.20
C ASN A 150 -42.59 -9.17 -1.06
N SER A 151 -42.33 -8.47 0.06
CA SER A 151 -42.83 -7.10 0.29
C SER A 151 -42.17 -6.00 -0.54
N HIS A 152 -41.19 -6.31 -1.37
CA HIS A 152 -40.37 -5.31 -2.02
C HIS A 152 -40.94 -4.95 -3.39
N SER A 153 -41.16 -3.66 -3.63
CA SER A 153 -41.36 -3.18 -5.01
C SER A 153 -40.18 -3.63 -5.88
N ASN A 154 -40.42 -3.89 -7.17
CA ASN A 154 -39.35 -4.30 -8.10
C ASN A 154 -38.11 -3.40 -7.99
N THR A 155 -38.33 -2.08 -7.87
CA THR A 155 -37.25 -1.09 -7.74
C THR A 155 -36.46 -1.23 -6.43
N GLN A 156 -37.13 -1.53 -5.33
CA GLN A 156 -36.47 -1.70 -4.03
C GLN A 156 -35.66 -3.00 -4.01
N HIS A 157 -36.23 -4.09 -4.52
CA HIS A 157 -35.52 -5.36 -4.65
C HIS A 157 -34.25 -5.22 -5.47
N THR A 158 -34.32 -4.56 -6.64
CA THR A 158 -33.15 -4.31 -7.49
C THR A 158 -32.09 -3.45 -6.77
N ALA A 159 -32.50 -2.42 -6.01
CA ALA A 159 -31.55 -1.58 -5.29
C ALA A 159 -30.82 -2.34 -4.16
N GLU A 160 -31.53 -3.23 -3.46
CA GLU A 160 -30.94 -4.11 -2.44
C GLU A 160 -29.99 -5.14 -3.06
N GLU A 161 -30.33 -5.66 -4.23
CA GLU A 161 -29.48 -6.60 -4.96
C GLU A 161 -28.18 -5.94 -5.44
N ILE A 162 -28.27 -4.74 -6.02
CA ILE A 162 -27.10 -3.93 -6.38
C ILE A 162 -26.21 -3.69 -5.15
N HIS A 163 -26.82 -3.33 -4.01
CA HIS A 163 -26.09 -3.10 -2.77
C HIS A 163 -25.30 -4.33 -2.33
N ASP A 164 -25.92 -5.51 -2.32
CA ASP A 164 -25.29 -6.72 -1.82
C ASP A 164 -24.17 -7.22 -2.75
N ILE A 165 -24.37 -7.09 -4.06
CA ILE A 165 -23.32 -7.35 -5.06
C ILE A 165 -22.13 -6.41 -4.86
N LEU A 166 -22.37 -5.10 -4.72
CA LEU A 166 -21.30 -4.13 -4.49
C LEU A 166 -20.57 -4.40 -3.17
N ARG A 167 -21.31 -4.72 -2.10
CA ARG A 167 -20.73 -5.05 -0.80
C ARG A 167 -19.85 -6.30 -0.87
N ALA A 168 -20.31 -7.33 -1.57
CA ALA A 168 -19.55 -8.56 -1.77
C ALA A 168 -18.30 -8.32 -2.61
N TYR A 169 -18.43 -7.60 -3.73
CA TYR A 169 -17.32 -7.28 -4.61
C TYR A 169 -16.27 -6.40 -3.93
N TYR A 170 -16.70 -5.37 -3.19
CA TYR A 170 -15.81 -4.48 -2.46
C TYR A 170 -14.92 -5.22 -1.46
N LYS A 171 -15.44 -6.24 -0.77
CA LYS A 171 -14.62 -7.07 0.12
C LYS A 171 -13.48 -7.78 -0.62
N VAL A 172 -13.76 -8.34 -1.79
CA VAL A 172 -12.77 -9.03 -2.62
C VAL A 172 -11.74 -8.04 -3.16
N ALA A 173 -12.21 -6.93 -3.75
CA ALA A 173 -11.35 -5.90 -4.31
C ALA A 173 -10.44 -5.28 -3.24
N ARG A 174 -10.96 -4.98 -2.05
CA ARG A 174 -10.18 -4.43 -0.93
C ARG A 174 -9.06 -5.37 -0.50
N LYS A 175 -9.33 -6.68 -0.34
CA LYS A 175 -8.30 -7.66 0.04
C LYS A 175 -7.18 -7.69 -1.00
N ARG A 176 -7.55 -7.86 -2.28
CA ARG A 176 -6.59 -7.85 -3.39
C ARG A 176 -5.78 -6.56 -3.46
N PHE A 177 -6.42 -5.41 -3.24
CA PHE A 177 -5.75 -4.12 -3.26
C PHE A 177 -4.70 -4.00 -2.16
N VAL A 178 -5.04 -4.35 -0.92
CA VAL A 178 -4.11 -4.32 0.22
C VAL A 178 -2.92 -5.24 -0.03
N ASP A 179 -3.16 -6.47 -0.48
CA ASP A 179 -2.09 -7.42 -0.79
C ASP A 179 -1.18 -6.89 -1.90
N ASN A 180 -1.76 -6.34 -2.97
CA ASN A 180 -0.99 -5.79 -4.09
C ASN A 180 -0.16 -4.55 -3.69
N ILE A 181 -0.71 -3.66 -2.85
CA ILE A 181 0.03 -2.51 -2.34
C ILE A 181 1.24 -2.99 -1.53
N TYR A 182 1.04 -3.94 -0.62
CA TYR A 182 2.14 -4.49 0.15
C TYR A 182 3.18 -5.18 -0.74
N HIS A 183 2.77 -6.13 -1.59
CA HIS A 183 3.73 -6.89 -2.39
C HIS A 183 4.47 -6.05 -3.42
N GLN A 184 3.77 -5.14 -4.11
CA GLN A 184 4.35 -4.44 -5.26
C GLN A 184 4.96 -3.10 -4.87
N ALA A 185 4.24 -2.26 -4.11
CA ALA A 185 4.74 -0.92 -3.76
C ALA A 185 5.65 -0.94 -2.54
N VAL A 186 5.42 -1.82 -1.56
CA VAL A 186 6.24 -1.90 -0.34
C VAL A 186 7.37 -2.91 -0.51
N ASN A 187 7.04 -4.21 -0.60
CA ASN A 187 8.03 -5.27 -0.59
C ASN A 187 8.95 -5.19 -1.81
N HIS A 188 8.39 -5.10 -3.02
CA HIS A 188 9.21 -5.02 -4.22
C HIS A 188 9.92 -3.66 -4.37
N CYS A 189 9.20 -2.53 -4.35
CA CYS A 189 9.86 -1.23 -4.61
C CYS A 189 10.68 -0.68 -3.44
N LEU A 190 10.32 -0.94 -2.17
CA LEU A 190 10.96 -0.29 -1.01
C LEU A 190 11.86 -1.19 -0.16
N LEU A 191 11.67 -2.51 -0.18
CA LEU A 191 12.37 -3.41 0.75
C LEU A 191 13.32 -4.38 0.04
N SER A 192 12.80 -5.27 -0.80
CA SER A 192 13.52 -6.46 -1.27
C SER A 192 13.73 -6.52 -2.79
N GLY A 193 13.12 -5.63 -3.58
CA GLY A 193 13.31 -5.66 -5.04
C GLY A 193 14.66 -5.08 -5.48
N PRO A 194 15.01 -5.28 -6.76
CA PRO A 194 16.30 -4.87 -7.33
C PRO A 194 16.50 -3.34 -7.37
N SER A 195 15.42 -2.58 -7.34
CA SER A 195 15.45 -1.12 -7.23
C SER A 195 15.16 -0.63 -5.81
N SER A 196 15.28 -1.50 -4.80
CA SER A 196 14.99 -1.14 -3.41
C SER A 196 15.98 -0.08 -2.90
N PRO A 197 15.54 0.98 -2.20
CA PRO A 197 16.39 1.96 -1.54
C PRO A 197 17.45 1.33 -0.61
N LEU A 198 17.15 0.16 -0.01
CA LEU A 198 18.04 -0.50 0.94
C LEU A 198 19.31 -1.09 0.29
N ILE A 199 19.25 -1.40 -1.00
CA ILE A 199 20.40 -1.94 -1.75
C ILE A 199 21.06 -0.89 -2.65
N LEU A 200 20.63 0.37 -2.56
CA LEU A 200 21.19 1.44 -3.37
C LEU A 200 22.68 1.66 -3.06
N PHE A 201 23.02 1.71 -1.77
CA PHE A 201 24.42 1.78 -1.35
C PHE A 201 25.02 0.38 -1.38
N CYS A 202 25.60 0.03 -2.53
CA CYS A 202 26.26 -1.25 -2.78
C CYS A 202 27.64 -1.04 -3.41
N GLU A 203 28.42 -2.12 -3.51
CA GLU A 203 29.77 -2.10 -4.11
C GLU A 203 29.76 -1.49 -5.52
N GLN A 204 28.81 -1.90 -6.37
CA GLN A 204 28.69 -1.38 -7.73
C GLN A 204 28.48 0.13 -7.77
N TRP A 205 27.61 0.66 -6.89
CA TRP A 205 27.39 2.10 -6.79
C TRP A 205 28.67 2.85 -6.44
N VAL A 206 29.52 2.29 -5.57
CA VAL A 206 30.81 2.89 -5.20
C VAL A 206 31.79 2.85 -6.36
N LEU A 207 31.84 1.75 -7.12
CA LEU A 207 32.70 1.58 -8.29
C LEU A 207 32.30 2.51 -9.46
N ASP A 208 31.02 2.84 -9.58
CA ASP A 208 30.48 3.72 -10.63
C ASP A 208 30.67 5.23 -10.34
N LEU A 209 31.22 5.60 -9.18
CA LEU A 209 31.48 6.99 -8.85
C LEU A 209 32.64 7.54 -9.70
N SER A 210 32.44 8.70 -10.33
CA SER A 210 33.52 9.42 -11.01
C SER A 210 34.57 9.91 -10.02
N ASP A 211 35.81 10.07 -10.48
CA ASP A 211 36.91 10.61 -9.68
C ASP A 211 36.56 11.97 -9.05
N GLU A 212 35.78 12.82 -9.74
CA GLU A 212 35.36 14.10 -9.17
C GLU A 212 34.38 13.91 -8.00
N LYS A 213 33.44 12.97 -8.12
CA LYS A 213 32.49 12.65 -7.04
C LYS A 213 33.19 11.96 -5.87
N LEU A 214 34.13 11.06 -6.14
CA LEU A 214 34.96 10.43 -5.10
C LEU A 214 35.79 11.46 -4.35
N GLN A 215 36.42 12.40 -5.04
CA GLN A 215 37.12 13.50 -4.37
C GLN A 215 36.17 14.41 -3.59
N LEU A 216 34.95 14.64 -4.06
CA LEU A 216 34.00 15.46 -3.31
C LEU A 216 33.54 14.77 -2.02
N ILE A 217 33.42 13.43 -2.02
CA ILE A 217 32.94 12.63 -0.89
C ILE A 217 34.08 12.27 0.09
N ALA A 218 35.22 11.82 -0.43
CA ALA A 218 36.29 11.18 0.35
C ALA A 218 37.58 12.01 0.44
N ARG A 219 37.59 13.27 -0.03
CA ARG A 219 38.78 14.11 0.12
C ARG A 219 39.08 14.35 1.59
N GLU A 220 40.29 13.96 1.96
CA GLU A 220 40.79 14.17 3.30
C GLU A 220 40.89 15.64 3.66
N SER A 221 40.72 15.93 4.94
CA SER A 221 41.00 17.26 5.45
C SER A 221 42.48 17.57 5.43
N ARG A 222 42.83 18.84 5.19
CA ARG A 222 44.22 19.31 5.28
C ARG A 222 44.85 18.99 6.64
N ALA A 223 44.06 19.00 7.71
CA ALA A 223 44.52 18.65 9.06
C ALA A 223 44.85 17.14 9.18
N THR A 224 44.02 16.27 8.63
CA THR A 224 44.26 14.81 8.60
C THR A 224 45.46 14.49 7.73
N GLN A 225 45.56 15.12 6.56
CA GLN A 225 46.67 14.97 5.63
C GLN A 225 48.00 15.40 6.27
N GLY A 226 48.02 16.58 6.92
CA GLY A 226 49.20 17.07 7.65
C GLY A 226 49.58 16.16 8.81
N ARG A 227 48.60 15.66 9.57
CA ARG A 227 48.87 14.73 10.68
C ARG A 227 49.40 13.38 10.19
N ARG A 228 48.92 12.88 9.03
CA ARG A 228 49.50 11.68 8.41
C ARG A 228 50.95 11.90 8.01
N GLN A 229 51.27 13.02 7.37
CA GLN A 229 52.65 13.33 6.99
C GLN A 229 53.57 13.37 8.21
N ILE A 230 53.15 14.04 9.29
CA ILE A 230 53.93 14.10 10.54
C ILE A 230 54.16 12.69 11.11
N LEU A 231 53.12 11.86 11.17
CA LEU A 231 53.23 10.49 11.70
C LEU A 231 54.09 9.59 10.80
N GLN A 232 54.03 9.77 9.48
CA GLN A 232 54.90 9.05 8.53
C GLN A 232 56.35 9.42 8.73
N THR A 233 56.66 10.73 8.85
CA THR A 233 58.03 11.17 9.15
C THR A 233 58.51 10.60 10.48
N ALA A 234 57.69 10.66 11.54
CA ALA A 234 58.07 10.09 12.83
C ALA A 234 58.29 8.57 12.80
N LEU A 235 57.51 7.82 12.01
CA LEU A 235 57.72 6.39 11.80
C LEU A 235 59.02 6.11 11.05
N GLN A 236 59.34 6.92 10.04
CA GLN A 236 60.58 6.82 9.27
C GLN A 236 61.79 7.07 10.18
N ASP A 237 61.75 8.14 10.97
CA ASP A 237 62.80 8.52 11.91
C ASP A 237 63.00 7.41 12.97
N LEU A 238 61.92 6.83 13.49
CA LEU A 238 61.98 5.72 14.43
C LEU A 238 62.56 4.44 13.81
N ALA A 239 62.24 4.15 12.55
CA ALA A 239 62.77 2.99 11.84
C ALA A 239 64.28 3.12 11.60
N GLU A 240 64.75 4.30 11.17
CA GLU A 240 66.18 4.59 11.02
C GLU A 240 66.91 4.51 12.37
N ALA A 241 66.32 5.03 13.44
CA ALA A 241 66.90 4.93 14.78
C ALA A 241 67.04 3.48 15.26
N ILE A 242 66.08 2.60 14.94
CA ILE A 242 66.15 1.17 15.25
C ILE A 242 67.25 0.47 14.44
N GLU A 243 67.43 0.80 13.15
CA GLU A 243 68.54 0.27 12.34
C GLU A 243 69.92 0.70 12.84
N ILE A 244 70.04 1.90 13.42
CA ILE A 244 71.31 2.41 13.96
C ILE A 244 71.64 1.78 15.34
N LEU A 245 70.62 1.37 16.10
CA LEU A 245 70.77 0.80 17.45
C LEU A 245 70.83 -0.74 17.49
N GLY A 246 70.54 -1.42 16.37
CA GLY A 246 70.65 -2.88 16.20
C GLY A 246 71.93 -3.30 15.51
#